data_AF-A0A9D1P5U8-F1
#
_entry.id   AF-A0A9D1P5U8-F1
#
_cell.length_a   1.000
_cell.length_b   1.000
_cell.length_c   1.000
_cell.angle_alpha   90.00
_cell.angle_beta   90.00
_cell.angle_gamma   90.00
#
_symmetry.space_group_name_H-M   'P 1'
#
loop_
_entity.id
_entity.type
_entity.pdbx_description
1 polymer ?
#
loop_
_entity_poly.entity_id
_entity_poly.type
_entity_poly.pdbx_seq_one_letter_code
_entity_poly.pdbx_strand_id
1 'polypeptide(L)'
;MKAKWILVVVLLLMLPFASASAEICTVENDTLLLTVDAWNLDMTLTHKPTGQVLYSGVDAMDTGANESWQGFLASSLVLDVAEGTAVTPKNYDIHTSNPEISLTPVENGVDAVVDFTAIGQRISLQIRLEGDSLAITVPADGVTEYGETRLCGL
;
A
#
# COMPACT_ATOMS: atom_id res chain seq x y z
N MET A 1 -54.02 17.71 27.27
CA MET A 1 -52.79 16.89 27.42
C MET A 1 -52.49 16.27 26.07
N LYS A 2 -51.27 16.51 25.54
CA LYS A 2 -50.86 16.22 24.17
C LYS A 2 -50.27 14.82 24.08
N ALA A 3 -50.81 13.95 23.23
CA ALA A 3 -50.15 12.69 22.86
C ALA A 3 -49.43 12.91 21.53
N LYS A 4 -48.11 13.17 21.59
CA LYS A 4 -47.22 13.16 20.43
C LYS A 4 -46.86 11.71 20.12
N TRP A 5 -47.27 11.24 18.95
CA TRP A 5 -46.78 9.99 18.39
C TRP A 5 -45.41 10.30 17.79
N ILE A 6 -44.34 9.83 18.43
CA ILE A 6 -42.99 9.91 17.86
C ILE A 6 -42.81 8.64 17.03
N LEU A 7 -42.89 8.82 15.72
CA LEU A 7 -42.45 7.87 14.72
C LEU A 7 -40.92 7.85 14.77
N VAL A 8 -40.32 6.81 15.34
CA VAL A 8 -38.86 6.60 15.25
C VAL A 8 -38.60 6.02 13.86
N VAL A 9 -38.32 6.90 12.90
CA VAL A 9 -37.70 6.51 11.63
C VAL A 9 -36.26 6.14 11.97
N VAL A 10 -35.98 4.84 12.07
CA VAL A 10 -34.61 4.34 12.01
C VAL A 10 -34.16 4.56 10.57
N LEU A 11 -33.58 5.73 10.31
CA LEU A 11 -32.80 5.98 9.12
C LEU A 11 -31.53 5.15 9.29
N LEU A 12 -31.60 3.87 8.90
CA LEU A 12 -30.43 3.05 8.65
C LEU A 12 -29.69 3.78 7.52
N LEU A 13 -28.75 4.65 7.90
CA LEU A 13 -27.78 5.21 6.99
C LEU A 13 -27.17 4.00 6.28
N MET A 14 -27.52 3.85 5.00
CA MET A 14 -26.68 3.17 4.04
C MET A 14 -25.36 3.95 4.02
N LEU A 15 -24.52 3.68 5.02
CA LEU A 15 -23.10 3.73 4.78
C LEU A 15 -22.91 2.75 3.63
N PRO A 16 -22.33 3.17 2.48
CA PRO A 16 -21.76 2.16 1.62
C PRO A 16 -20.79 1.43 2.53
N PHE A 17 -21.08 0.16 2.82
CA PHE A 17 -20.00 -0.78 3.00
C PHE A 17 -19.23 -0.61 1.71
N ALA A 18 -18.16 0.20 1.75
CA ALA A 18 -17.14 0.17 0.73
C ALA A 18 -16.73 -1.29 0.73
N SER A 19 -17.25 -2.02 -0.25
CA SER A 19 -16.74 -3.33 -0.56
C SER A 19 -15.25 -3.10 -0.72
N ALA A 20 -14.41 -3.92 -0.07
CA ALA A 20 -13.01 -4.03 -0.41
C ALA A 20 -12.95 -4.56 -1.85
N SER A 21 -13.30 -3.70 -2.81
CA SER A 21 -12.94 -3.86 -4.20
C SER A 21 -11.46 -3.69 -4.19
N ALA A 22 -10.71 -4.72 -4.60
CA ALA A 22 -9.30 -4.58 -4.92
C ALA A 22 -9.18 -3.37 -5.86
N GLU A 23 -8.68 -2.26 -5.33
CA GLU A 23 -8.60 -1.02 -6.07
C GLU A 23 -7.33 -1.09 -6.90
N ILE A 24 -7.49 -1.56 -8.13
CA ILE A 24 -6.39 -1.63 -9.09
C ILE A 24 -6.27 -0.25 -9.73
N CYS A 25 -5.09 0.36 -9.61
CA CYS A 25 -4.74 1.59 -10.32
C CYS A 25 -3.99 1.25 -11.60
N THR A 26 -4.43 1.80 -12.74
CA THR A 26 -3.75 1.60 -14.03
C THR A 26 -3.41 2.94 -14.66
N VAL A 27 -2.15 3.10 -15.05
CA VAL A 27 -1.61 4.31 -15.69
C VAL A 27 -0.67 3.92 -16.82
N GLU A 28 -0.55 4.75 -17.85
CA GLU A 28 0.30 4.48 -19.00
C GLU A 28 0.92 5.73 -19.59
N ASN A 29 2.02 5.56 -20.31
CA ASN A 29 2.60 6.55 -21.22
C ASN A 29 2.74 5.91 -22.63
N ASP A 30 3.49 6.48 -23.56
CA ASP A 30 3.59 5.91 -24.92
C ASP A 30 4.19 4.49 -24.98
N THR A 31 5.06 4.12 -24.05
CA THR A 31 5.88 2.89 -24.08
C THR A 31 5.51 1.87 -23.01
N LEU A 32 4.95 2.32 -21.88
CA LEU A 32 4.73 1.53 -20.68
C LEU A 32 3.27 1.57 -20.23
N LEU A 33 2.80 0.45 -19.70
CA LEU A 33 1.55 0.30 -18.97
C LEU A 33 1.89 -0.22 -17.57
N LEU A 34 1.50 0.52 -16.54
CA LEU A 34 1.67 0.15 -15.14
C LEU A 34 0.31 -0.15 -14.51
N THR A 35 0.25 -1.27 -13.82
CA THR A 35 -0.87 -1.64 -12.94
C THR A 35 -0.34 -1.77 -11.52
N VAL A 36 -1.02 -1.18 -10.55
CA VAL A 36 -0.68 -1.22 -9.11
C VAL A 36 -1.89 -1.72 -8.33
N ASP A 37 -1.71 -2.74 -7.49
CA ASP A 37 -2.75 -3.27 -6.62
C ASP A 37 -2.74 -2.52 -5.27
N ALA A 38 -3.86 -1.89 -4.89
CA ALA A 38 -3.98 -1.19 -3.60
C ALA A 38 -4.01 -2.12 -2.39
N TRP A 39 -4.13 -3.45 -2.56
CA TRP A 39 -4.09 -4.39 -1.45
C TRP A 39 -2.67 -4.64 -0.94
N ASN A 40 -1.70 -4.75 -1.85
CA ASN A 40 -0.33 -5.16 -1.51
C ASN A 40 0.78 -4.33 -2.18
N LEU A 41 0.42 -3.29 -2.94
CA LEU A 41 1.32 -2.51 -3.79
C LEU A 41 2.05 -3.30 -4.87
N ASP A 42 1.56 -4.49 -5.22
CA ASP A 42 2.16 -5.23 -6.32
C ASP A 42 1.97 -4.48 -7.64
N MET A 43 3.06 -4.39 -8.38
CA MET A 43 3.17 -3.68 -9.64
C MET A 43 3.36 -4.68 -10.78
N THR A 44 2.60 -4.48 -11.84
CA THR A 44 2.83 -5.12 -13.13
C THR A 44 3.18 -4.03 -14.14
N LEU A 45 4.39 -4.08 -14.69
CA LEU A 45 4.87 -3.16 -15.71
C LEU A 45 4.98 -3.87 -17.06
N THR A 46 4.19 -3.41 -18.04
CA THR A 46 4.19 -3.95 -19.40
C THR A 46 4.85 -2.99 -20.37
N HIS A 47 5.87 -3.44 -21.09
CA HIS A 47 6.45 -2.71 -22.21
C HIS A 47 5.62 -2.94 -23.47
N LYS A 48 4.81 -1.95 -23.86
CA LYS A 48 3.79 -2.05 -24.91
C LYS A 48 4.35 -2.49 -26.27
N PRO A 49 5.52 -2.00 -26.74
CA PRO A 49 6.06 -2.40 -28.04
C PRO A 49 6.45 -3.89 -28.13
N THR A 50 6.94 -4.49 -27.04
CA THR A 50 7.43 -5.88 -27.06
C THR A 50 6.48 -6.86 -26.37
N GLY A 51 5.51 -6.37 -25.60
CA GLY A 51 4.63 -7.18 -24.76
C GLY A 51 5.34 -7.83 -23.56
N GLN A 52 6.58 -7.44 -23.26
CA GLN A 52 7.29 -7.96 -22.08
C GLN A 52 6.68 -7.41 -20.81
N VAL A 53 6.64 -8.23 -19.76
CA VAL A 53 6.01 -7.91 -18.47
C VAL A 53 7.01 -8.14 -17.34
N LEU A 54 7.08 -7.17 -16.43
CA LEU A 54 7.80 -7.25 -15.16
C LEU A 54 6.80 -7.20 -14.00
N TYR A 55 7.09 -7.96 -12.94
CA TYR A 55 6.29 -8.04 -11.72
C TYR A 55 7.17 -7.65 -10.53
N SER A 56 6.63 -6.85 -9.58
CA SER A 56 7.37 -6.50 -8.35
C SER A 56 7.29 -7.59 -7.28
N GLY A 57 6.15 -8.26 -7.18
CA GLY A 57 5.90 -9.33 -6.21
C GLY A 57 6.37 -10.70 -6.73
N VAL A 58 6.80 -11.54 -5.80
CA VAL A 58 7.02 -12.98 -6.02
C VAL A 58 6.02 -13.74 -5.16
N ASP A 59 5.38 -14.77 -5.73
CA ASP A 59 4.59 -15.70 -4.93
C ASP A 59 5.53 -16.52 -4.03
N ALA A 60 5.63 -16.10 -2.77
CA ALA A 60 6.52 -16.68 -1.79
C ALA A 60 5.89 -17.82 -0.99
N MET A 61 4.59 -18.10 -1.17
CA MET A 61 3.83 -19.02 -0.31
C MET A 61 4.35 -20.47 -0.37
N ASP A 62 4.88 -20.88 -1.53
CA ASP A 62 5.38 -22.25 -1.75
C ASP A 62 6.91 -22.39 -1.62
N THR A 63 7.59 -21.38 -1.09
CA THR A 63 9.07 -21.37 -1.00
C THR A 63 9.63 -22.25 0.12
N GLY A 64 8.79 -22.76 1.03
CA GLY A 64 9.22 -23.46 2.25
C GLY A 64 9.90 -22.54 3.29
N ALA A 65 9.90 -21.23 3.07
CA ALA A 65 10.38 -20.24 4.01
C ALA A 65 9.44 -20.09 5.22
N ASN A 66 9.92 -19.50 6.32
CA ASN A 66 9.05 -19.18 7.45
C ASN A 66 8.19 -17.94 7.14
N GLU A 67 7.15 -17.70 7.95
CA GLU A 67 6.16 -16.63 7.73
C GLU A 67 6.79 -15.24 7.55
N SER A 68 7.82 -14.90 8.33
CA SER A 68 8.50 -13.61 8.20
C SER A 68 9.24 -13.48 6.86
N TRP A 69 9.92 -14.53 6.41
CA TRP A 69 10.58 -14.53 5.10
C TRP A 69 9.57 -14.55 3.95
N GLN A 70 8.45 -15.25 4.12
CA GLN A 70 7.37 -15.24 3.13
C GLN A 70 6.76 -13.85 2.98
N GLY A 71 6.45 -13.17 4.09
CA GLY A 71 5.96 -11.80 4.09
C GLY A 71 6.94 -10.82 3.46
N PHE A 72 8.23 -10.93 3.80
CA PHE A 72 9.29 -10.13 3.20
C PHE A 72 9.38 -10.33 1.68
N LEU A 73 9.42 -11.58 1.20
CA LEU A 73 9.58 -11.90 -0.23
C LEU A 73 8.36 -11.55 -1.07
N ALA A 74 7.17 -11.58 -0.46
CA ALA A 74 5.91 -11.26 -1.15
C ALA A 74 5.61 -9.76 -1.13
N SER A 75 6.28 -8.95 -0.32
CA SER A 75 5.92 -7.54 -0.15
C SER A 75 6.73 -6.60 -1.04
N SER A 76 6.02 -5.67 -1.68
CA SER A 76 6.64 -4.58 -2.43
C SER A 76 7.22 -3.45 -1.54
N LEU A 77 6.94 -3.47 -0.22
CA LEU A 77 7.52 -2.58 0.79
C LEU A 77 7.65 -3.32 2.13
N VAL A 78 8.80 -3.16 2.80
CA VAL A 78 9.05 -3.66 4.15
C VAL A 78 9.69 -2.55 4.97
N LEU A 79 9.30 -2.42 6.24
CA LEU A 79 9.91 -1.46 7.17
C LEU A 79 10.80 -2.18 8.17
N ASP A 80 11.99 -1.66 8.40
CA ASP A 80 12.80 -1.96 9.58
C ASP A 80 12.48 -0.95 10.69
N VAL A 81 11.94 -1.41 11.82
CA VAL A 81 11.46 -0.51 12.89
C VAL A 81 12.03 -0.90 14.24
N ALA A 82 12.64 0.06 14.93
CA ALA A 82 13.11 -0.09 16.31
C ALA A 82 11.99 0.23 17.30
N GLU A 83 11.87 -0.61 18.33
CA GLU A 83 10.87 -0.50 19.39
C GLU A 83 11.55 -0.32 20.75
N GLY A 84 11.30 0.83 21.40
CA GLY A 84 11.87 1.15 22.71
C GLY A 84 13.40 1.16 22.69
N THR A 85 14.02 0.30 23.51
CA THR A 85 15.48 0.17 23.62
C THR A 85 16.02 -1.06 22.89
N ALA A 86 15.24 -1.67 21.99
CA ALA A 86 15.68 -2.83 21.24
C ALA A 86 16.88 -2.47 20.34
N VAL A 87 17.90 -3.33 20.36
CA VAL A 87 19.11 -3.16 19.53
C VAL A 87 18.89 -3.64 18.10
N THR A 88 17.93 -4.55 17.91
CA THR A 88 17.60 -5.13 16.60
C THR A 88 16.25 -4.59 16.14
N PRO A 89 16.19 -3.94 14.96
CA PRO A 89 14.92 -3.58 14.33
C PRO A 89 14.08 -4.82 14.01
N LYS A 90 12.76 -4.65 14.03
CA LYS A 90 11.79 -5.65 13.59
C LYS A 90 11.28 -5.31 12.20
N ASN A 91 11.08 -6.33 11.37
CA ASN A 91 10.48 -6.19 10.04
C ASN A 91 8.96 -6.08 10.13
N TYR A 92 8.42 -5.14 9.36
CA TYR A 92 6.99 -4.94 9.15
C TYR A 92 6.71 -4.90 7.65
N ASP A 93 6.15 -5.98 7.13
CA ASP A 93 5.81 -6.14 5.72
C ASP A 93 4.31 -5.92 5.48
N ILE A 94 3.89 -5.66 4.23
CA ILE A 94 2.49 -5.37 3.91
C ILE A 94 1.59 -6.58 4.17
N HIS A 95 2.06 -7.79 3.84
CA HIS A 95 1.25 -9.01 3.91
C HIS A 95 0.87 -9.41 5.34
N THR A 96 1.80 -9.33 6.28
CA THR A 96 1.59 -9.76 7.67
C THR A 96 1.10 -8.61 8.56
N SER A 97 1.49 -7.36 8.25
CA SER A 97 1.13 -6.20 9.06
C SER A 97 -0.21 -5.57 8.66
N ASN A 98 -0.70 -5.85 7.45
CA ASN A 98 -1.97 -5.37 6.90
C ASN A 98 -2.16 -3.84 7.11
N PRO A 99 -1.24 -3.00 6.60
CA PRO A 99 -1.35 -1.55 6.67
C PRO A 99 -2.55 -1.05 5.85
N GLU A 100 -2.99 0.18 6.11
CA GLU A 100 -3.92 0.87 5.23
C GLU A 100 -3.14 1.42 4.02
N ILE A 101 -3.63 1.17 2.81
CA ILE A 101 -3.00 1.62 1.57
C ILE A 101 -4.01 2.45 0.79
N SER A 102 -3.54 3.59 0.28
CA SER A 102 -4.34 4.43 -0.63
C SER A 102 -3.51 4.79 -1.85
N LEU A 103 -4.15 4.75 -3.02
CA LEU A 103 -3.56 5.10 -4.30
C LEU A 103 -4.26 6.32 -4.87
N THR A 104 -3.49 7.28 -5.38
CA THR A 104 -3.98 8.45 -6.10
C THR A 104 -3.33 8.48 -7.48
N PRO A 105 -4.08 8.19 -8.56
CA PRO A 105 -3.55 8.32 -9.91
C PRO A 105 -3.14 9.77 -10.21
N VAL A 106 -2.01 9.93 -10.89
CA VAL A 106 -1.52 11.22 -11.41
C VAL A 106 -1.16 11.06 -12.89
N GLU A 107 -0.89 12.17 -13.58
CA GLU A 107 -0.71 12.19 -15.04
C GLU A 107 0.31 11.17 -15.56
N ASN A 108 1.43 10.99 -14.85
CA ASN A 108 2.51 10.09 -15.25
C ASN A 108 2.77 8.98 -14.23
N GLY A 109 1.79 8.59 -13.42
CA GLY A 109 2.07 7.63 -12.36
C GLY A 109 1.00 7.52 -11.28
N VAL A 110 1.42 7.07 -10.11
CA VAL A 110 0.57 6.87 -8.94
C VAL A 110 1.28 7.40 -7.70
N ASP A 111 0.58 8.14 -6.87
CA ASP A 111 0.99 8.42 -5.49
C ASP A 111 0.37 7.38 -4.57
N ALA A 112 1.20 6.75 -3.73
CA ALA A 112 0.74 5.78 -2.75
C ALA A 112 1.03 6.29 -1.34
N VAL A 113 0.09 6.04 -0.41
CA VAL A 113 0.33 6.21 1.03
C VAL A 113 0.06 4.87 1.70
N VAL A 114 1.05 4.38 2.44
CA VAL A 114 0.99 3.15 3.24
C VAL A 114 1.08 3.54 4.71
N ASP A 115 0.05 3.20 5.47
CA ASP A 115 -0.06 3.55 6.89
C ASP A 115 -0.10 2.29 7.76
N PHE A 116 1.01 2.03 8.44
CA PHE A 116 1.14 0.99 9.45
C PHE A 116 0.67 1.54 10.80
N THR A 117 -0.64 1.77 10.91
CA THR A 117 -1.27 2.42 12.07
C THR A 117 -0.93 1.76 13.40
N ALA A 118 -0.82 0.43 13.42
CA ALA A 118 -0.49 -0.34 14.62
C ALA A 118 0.87 0.02 15.24
N ILE A 119 1.82 0.52 14.43
CA ILE A 119 3.17 0.89 14.87
C ILE A 119 3.47 2.39 14.72
N GLY A 120 2.51 3.17 14.22
CA GLY A 120 2.62 4.62 14.07
C GLY A 120 3.62 5.04 12.99
N GLN A 121 3.62 4.36 11.85
CA GLN A 121 4.52 4.60 10.73
C GLN A 121 3.71 4.83 9.44
N ARG A 122 3.94 5.93 8.74
CA ARG A 122 3.31 6.22 7.45
C ARG A 122 4.37 6.57 6.40
N ILE A 123 4.30 5.89 5.26
CA ILE A 123 5.21 6.06 4.11
C ILE A 123 4.40 6.56 2.91
N SER A 124 4.90 7.59 2.24
CA SER A 124 4.41 8.05 0.95
C SER A 124 5.39 7.66 -0.14
N LEU A 125 4.86 7.18 -1.26
CA LEU A 125 5.64 6.77 -2.44
C LEU A 125 5.14 7.53 -3.65
N GLN A 126 6.08 7.98 -4.48
CA GLN A 126 5.83 8.51 -5.81
C GLN A 126 6.29 7.47 -6.82
N ILE A 127 5.35 6.86 -7.52
CA ILE A 127 5.59 5.87 -8.57
C ILE A 127 5.36 6.58 -9.91
N ARG A 128 6.37 6.65 -10.79
CA ARG A 128 6.35 7.48 -12.00
C ARG A 128 6.86 6.73 -13.22
N LEU A 129 6.16 6.91 -14.33
CA LEU A 129 6.59 6.50 -15.65
C LEU A 129 7.44 7.63 -16.27
N GLU A 130 8.71 7.33 -16.54
CA GLU A 130 9.69 8.27 -17.09
C GLU A 130 10.29 7.69 -18.37
N GLY A 131 9.75 8.08 -19.53
CA GLY A 131 10.16 7.50 -20.82
C GLY A 131 9.91 5.99 -20.84
N ASP A 132 10.97 5.20 -20.96
CA ASP A 132 10.96 3.73 -20.92
C ASP A 132 11.31 3.14 -19.55
N SER A 133 11.25 3.95 -18.49
CA SER A 133 11.58 3.55 -17.12
C SER A 133 10.43 3.78 -16.12
N LEU A 134 10.51 3.07 -14.99
CA LEU A 134 9.68 3.25 -13.81
C LEU A 134 10.57 3.77 -12.67
N ALA A 135 10.25 4.94 -12.13
CA ALA A 135 10.90 5.53 -10.97
C ALA A 135 10.00 5.40 -9.74
N ILE A 136 10.55 4.94 -8.62
CA ILE A 136 9.86 4.85 -7.33
C ILE A 136 10.67 5.66 -6.33
N THR A 137 10.04 6.65 -5.72
CA THR A 137 10.72 7.59 -4.81
C THR A 137 9.92 7.77 -3.52
N VAL A 138 10.61 7.76 -2.39
CA VAL A 138 10.08 8.30 -1.13
C VAL A 138 10.43 9.80 -1.10
N PRO A 139 9.47 10.73 -1.16
CA PRO A 139 9.77 12.16 -1.12
C PRO A 139 10.36 12.55 0.24
N ALA A 140 10.97 13.74 0.32
CA ALA A 140 11.70 14.19 1.52
C ALA A 140 10.82 14.26 2.79
N ASP A 141 9.53 14.53 2.62
CA ASP A 141 8.49 14.55 3.65
C ASP A 141 7.61 13.29 3.62
N GLY A 142 8.02 12.27 2.86
CA GLY A 142 7.28 11.03 2.64
C GLY A 142 7.35 10.02 3.78
N VAL A 143 8.02 10.35 4.88
CA VAL A 143 8.05 9.49 6.07
C VAL A 143 7.48 10.28 7.24
N THR A 144 6.44 9.73 7.86
CA THR A 144 5.85 10.27 9.08
C THR A 144 5.84 9.21 10.17
N GLU A 145 6.54 9.49 11.27
CA GLU A 145 6.48 8.70 12.50
C GLU A 145 5.56 9.40 13.49
N TYR A 146 4.54 8.72 13.99
CA TYR A 146 3.57 9.27 14.93
C TYR A 146 3.30 8.35 16.14
N GLY A 147 4.08 7.29 16.28
CA GLY A 147 4.10 6.40 17.44
C GLY A 147 5.37 6.51 18.28
N GLU A 148 5.54 5.52 19.16
CA GLU A 148 6.74 5.38 20.02
C GLU A 148 7.88 4.62 19.34
N THR A 149 7.67 4.14 18.11
CA THR A 149 8.65 3.38 17.32
C THR A 149 9.47 4.30 16.41
N ARG A 150 10.59 3.80 15.90
CA ARG A 150 11.48 4.56 15.00
C ARG A 150 11.82 3.74 13.77
N LEU A 151 11.60 4.30 12.60
CA LEU A 151 12.00 3.75 11.32
C LEU A 151 13.53 3.75 11.22
N CYS A 152 14.07 2.62 10.79
CA CYS A 152 15.50 2.37 10.62
C CYS A 152 15.86 2.08 9.16
N GLY A 153 14.89 1.59 8.37
CA GLY A 153 15.10 1.21 6.97
C GLY A 153 13.78 0.93 6.24
N LEU A 154 13.88 0.96 4.91
CA LEU A 154 12.86 0.62 3.92
C LEU A 154 13.45 -0.40 2.93
#